data_AF-A0ABD4ZDM4-F1
#
_entry.id   AF-A0ABD4ZDM4-F1
#
_cell.length_a   1.000
_cell.length_b   1.000
_cell.length_c   1.000
_cell.angle_alpha   90.00
_cell.angle_beta   90.00
_cell.angle_gamma   90.00
#
_symmetry.space_group_name_H-M   'P 1'
#
loop_
_entity.id
_entity.type
_entity.pdbx_description
1 polymer ?
#
loop_
_entity_poly.entity_id
_entity_poly.type
_entity_poly.pdbx_seq_one_letter_code
_entity_poly.pdbx_strand_id
1 'polypeptide(L)' 'IPYFERFMARFPTVTDLANAPLDEVLHLWTGLGYYARARNLHKAAQQVATLHGGKFPETFEEVAALPGVGRSTAGAILSL' A
#
# COMPACT_ATOMS: atom_id res chain seq x y z
N ILE A 1 -13.89 2.94 -10.70
CA ILE A 1 -14.05 1.77 -9.80
C ILE A 1 -13.31 0.51 -10.26
N PRO A 2 -13.22 0.16 -11.57
CA PRO A 2 -12.62 -1.11 -12.00
C PRO A 2 -11.17 -1.35 -11.55
N TYR A 3 -10.36 -0.29 -11.42
CA TYR A 3 -8.97 -0.41 -10.98
C TYR A 3 -8.86 -0.86 -9.52
N PHE A 4 -9.63 -0.22 -8.63
CA PHE A 4 -9.62 -0.57 -7.21
C PHE A 4 -10.13 -1.99 -6.99
N GLU A 5 -11.25 -2.36 -7.61
CA GLU A 5 -11.83 -3.70 -7.50
C GLU A 5 -10.87 -4.79 -7.98
N ARG A 6 -10.23 -4.62 -9.15
CA ARG A 6 -9.24 -5.60 -9.64
C ARG A 6 -8.00 -5.67 -8.75
N PHE A 7 -7.53 -4.53 -8.24
CA PHE A 7 -6.37 -4.48 -7.36
C PHE A 7 -6.65 -5.19 -6.04
N MET A 8 -7.79 -4.92 -5.41
CA MET A 8 -8.24 -5.57 -4.18
C MET A 8 -8.56 -7.06 -4.38
N ALA A 9 -9.12 -7.44 -5.53
CA ALA A 9 -9.35 -8.84 -5.85
C ALA A 9 -8.04 -9.62 -6.00
N ARG A 10 -6.98 -9.01 -6.55
CA ARG A 10 -5.67 -9.64 -6.71
C ARG A 10 -4.84 -9.64 -5.42
N PHE A 11 -4.94 -8.58 -4.62
CA PHE A 11 -4.23 -8.41 -3.36
C PHE A 11 -5.21 -8.16 -2.21
N PRO A 12 -5.92 -9.19 -1.72
CA PRO A 12 -6.92 -9.03 -0.67
C PRO A 12 -6.35 -8.57 0.66
N THR A 13 -5.09 -8.93 0.94
CA THR A 13 -4.38 -8.53 2.17
C THR A 13 -3.13 -7.73 1.87
N VAL A 14 -2.65 -6.98 2.87
CA VAL A 14 -1.38 -6.26 2.79
C VAL A 14 -0.20 -7.21 2.55
N THR A 15 -0.27 -8.45 3.08
CA THR A 15 0.76 -9.48 2.90
C THR A 15 0.76 -10.03 1.48
N ASP A 16 -0.41 -10.19 0.85
CA ASP A 16 -0.50 -10.58 -0.58
C ASP A 16 0.16 -9.54 -1.48
N LEU A 17 -0.07 -8.25 -1.18
CA LEU A 17 0.60 -7.16 -1.90
C LEU A 17 2.10 -7.13 -1.64
N ALA A 18 2.53 -7.35 -0.40
CA ALA A 18 3.95 -7.35 -0.01
C ALA A 18 4.77 -8.44 -0.71
N ASN A 19 4.16 -9.59 -0.96
CA ASN A 19 4.79 -10.76 -1.58
C ASN A 19 4.74 -10.75 -3.12
N ALA A 20 4.02 -9.79 -3.72
CA ALA A 20 3.84 -9.73 -5.16
C ALA A 20 5.12 -9.27 -5.89
N PRO A 21 5.40 -9.78 -7.10
CA PRO A 21 6.41 -9.18 -7.96
C PRO A 21 6.06 -7.73 -8.28
N LEU A 22 7.06 -6.83 -8.25
CA LEU A 22 6.82 -5.41 -8.51
C LEU A 22 6.18 -5.20 -9.90
N ASP A 23 6.58 -5.95 -10.91
CA ASP A 23 6.05 -5.82 -12.27
C ASP A 23 4.55 -6.11 -12.33
N GLU A 24 4.04 -7.04 -11.51
CA GLU A 24 2.62 -7.33 -11.42
C GLU A 24 1.85 -6.16 -10.78
N VAL A 25 2.41 -5.57 -9.71
CA VAL A 25 1.84 -4.38 -9.08
C VAL A 25 1.77 -3.21 -10.07
N LEU A 26 2.84 -2.98 -10.84
CA LEU A 26 2.89 -1.92 -11.84
C LEU A 26 1.93 -2.20 -13.00
N HIS A 27 1.79 -3.46 -13.41
CA HIS A 27 0.84 -3.87 -14.44
C HIS A 27 -0.60 -3.51 -14.05
N LEU A 28 -1.03 -3.87 -12.83
CA LEU A 28 -2.36 -3.53 -12.33
C LEU A 28 -2.58 -2.03 -12.09
N TRP A 29 -1.49 -1.26 -11.96
CA TRP A 29 -1.50 0.19 -11.83
C TRP A 29 -1.56 0.94 -13.18
N THR A 30 -1.45 0.22 -14.30
CA THR A 30 -1.43 0.83 -15.64
C THR A 30 -2.66 1.70 -15.88
N GLY A 31 -2.45 2.92 -16.37
CA GLY A 31 -3.53 3.89 -16.64
C GLY A 31 -3.83 4.86 -15.49
N LEU A 32 -3.34 4.62 -14.27
CA LEU A 32 -3.49 5.54 -13.13
C LEU A 32 -2.42 6.65 -13.07
N GLY A 33 -1.34 6.49 -13.85
CA GLY A 33 -0.18 7.39 -13.83
C GLY A 33 0.58 7.40 -12.50
N TYR A 34 1.60 8.27 -12.40
CA TYR A 34 2.34 8.51 -11.16
C TYR A 34 2.82 7.21 -10.48
N TYR A 35 3.51 6.35 -11.23
CA TYR A 35 3.97 5.02 -10.79
C TYR A 35 4.87 5.01 -9.55
N ALA A 36 5.41 6.18 -9.16
CA ALA A 36 6.07 6.33 -7.86
C ALA A 36 5.12 5.97 -6.69
N ARG A 37 3.81 6.27 -6.82
CA ARG A 37 2.81 5.89 -5.81
C ARG A 37 2.65 4.38 -5.69
N ALA A 38 2.60 3.67 -6.82
CA ALA A 38 2.52 2.20 -6.85
C ALA A 38 3.75 1.57 -6.16
N ARG A 39 4.95 2.06 -6.49
CA ARG A 39 6.20 1.59 -5.89
C ARG A 39 6.24 1.86 -4.38
N ASN A 40 5.80 3.03 -3.95
CA ASN A 40 5.77 3.37 -2.53
C ASN A 40 4.71 2.55 -1.78
N LEU A 41 3.52 2.36 -2.34
CA LEU A 41 2.49 1.49 -1.77
C LEU A 41 3.01 0.05 -1.59
N HIS A 42 3.68 -0.51 -2.60
CA HIS A 42 4.27 -1.83 -2.50
C HIS A 42 5.34 -1.92 -1.40
N LYS A 43 6.24 -0.92 -1.33
CA LYS A 43 7.25 -0.84 -0.26
C LYS A 43 6.61 -0.69 1.13
N ALA A 44 5.53 0.08 1.26
CA ALA A 44 4.79 0.22 2.49
C ALA A 44 4.18 -1.11 2.92
N ALA A 45 3.57 -1.86 1.99
CA ALA A 45 3.06 -3.20 2.26
C ALA A 45 4.16 -4.15 2.74
N GLN A 46 5.34 -4.12 2.11
CA GLN A 46 6.51 -4.88 2.53
C GLN A 46 6.98 -4.51 3.95
N GLN A 47 7.02 -3.22 4.29
CA GLN A 47 7.35 -2.79 5.65
C GLN A 47 6.30 -3.24 6.67
N VAL A 48 5.02 -3.15 6.36
CA VAL A 48 3.94 -3.67 7.23
C VAL A 48 4.09 -5.18 7.46
N ALA A 49 4.37 -5.95 6.41
CA ALA A 49 4.58 -7.39 6.51
C ALA A 49 5.79 -7.75 7.38
N THR A 50 6.91 -7.03 7.21
CA THR A 50 8.20 -7.37 7.83
C THR A 50 8.39 -6.78 9.22
N LEU A 51 8.02 -5.52 9.44
CA LEU A 51 8.26 -4.80 10.69
C LEU A 51 7.08 -4.88 11.67
N HIS A 52 5.87 -5.01 11.14
CA HIS A 52 4.64 -5.02 11.95
C HIS A 52 3.93 -6.39 11.93
N GLY A 53 4.59 -7.44 11.43
CA GLY A 53 4.06 -8.80 11.41
C GLY A 53 2.78 -8.95 10.59
N GLY A 54 2.63 -8.14 9.53
CA GLY A 54 1.44 -8.13 8.68
C GLY A 54 0.24 -7.38 9.27
N LYS A 55 0.37 -6.77 10.46
CA LYS A 55 -0.64 -5.89 11.05
C LYS A 55 -0.34 -4.45 10.67
N PHE A 56 -1.33 -3.74 10.13
CA PHE A 56 -1.15 -2.33 9.80
C PHE A 56 -0.95 -1.51 11.09
N PRO A 57 0.01 -0.56 11.14
CA PRO A 57 0.24 0.24 12.34
C PRO A 57 -0.94 1.16 12.68
N GLU A 58 -1.14 1.41 13.97
CA GLU A 58 -2.30 2.16 14.49
C GLU A 58 -1.93 3.55 15.03
N THR A 59 -0.63 3.86 15.17
CA THR A 59 -0.19 5.19 15.61
C THR A 59 0.11 6.10 14.42
N PHE A 60 -0.11 7.40 14.59
CA PHE A 60 0.11 8.38 13.53
C PHE A 60 1.57 8.39 13.07
N GLU A 61 2.50 8.32 14.00
CA GLU A 61 3.94 8.32 13.74
C GLU A 61 4.36 7.11 12.89
N GLU A 62 3.88 5.91 13.22
CA GLU A 62 4.20 4.70 12.47
C GLU A 62 3.56 4.71 11.08
N VAL A 63 2.31 5.15 10.95
CA VAL A 63 1.63 5.26 9.65
C VAL A 63 2.33 6.29 8.76
N ALA A 64 2.71 7.45 9.31
CA ALA A 64 3.41 8.50 8.58
C ALA A 64 4.87 8.13 8.23
N ALA A 65 5.44 7.11 8.89
CA ALA A 65 6.76 6.59 8.55
C ALA A 65 6.74 5.67 7.30
N LEU A 66 5.57 5.18 6.88
CA LEU A 66 5.45 4.30 5.73
C LEU A 66 5.78 5.04 4.41
N PRO A 67 6.47 4.39 3.46
CA PRO A 67 6.82 4.96 2.17
C PRO A 67 5.61 5.54 1.43
N GLY A 68 5.70 6.82 1.07
CA GLY A 68 4.67 7.52 0.32
C GLY A 68 3.43 7.91 1.12
N VAL A 69 3.41 7.68 2.44
CA VAL A 69 2.34 8.11 3.34
C VAL A 69 2.75 9.43 4.00
N GLY A 70 2.14 10.54 3.57
CA GLY A 70 2.31 11.84 4.20
C GLY A 70 1.29 12.09 5.30
N ARG A 71 1.42 13.20 6.03
CA ARG A 71 0.51 13.59 7.14
C ARG A 71 -0.98 13.54 6.76
N SER A 72 -1.34 13.99 5.56
CA SER A 72 -2.74 13.99 5.10
C SER A 72 -3.26 12.57 4.89
N THR A 73 -2.47 11.69 4.28
CA THR A 73 -2.83 10.28 4.06
C THR A 73 -2.88 9.52 5.38
N ALA A 74 -1.92 9.74 6.28
CA ALA A 74 -1.93 9.14 7.62
C ALA A 74 -3.19 9.54 8.40
N GLY A 75 -3.52 10.83 8.40
CA GLY A 75 -4.74 11.33 9.05
C GLY A 75 -6.02 10.73 8.46
N ALA A 76 -6.10 10.61 7.13
CA ALA A 76 -7.26 10.00 6.48
C ALA A 76 -7.43 8.50 6.80
N ILE A 77 -6.32 7.75 6.90
CA ILE A 77 -6.36 6.32 7.25
C ILE A 77 -6.83 6.12 8.70
N LEU A 78 -6.28 6.90 9.64
CA LEU A 78 -6.56 6.74 11.08
C LEU A 78 -7.91 7.32 11.53
N SER A 79 -8.63 8.01 10.65
CA SER A 79 -9.99 8.53 10.93
C SER A 79 -11.12 7.59 10.51
N LEU A 80 -10.80 6.44 9.91
CA LEU A 80 -11.75 5.40 9.48
C LEU A 80 -12.09 4.45 10.63
#